data_AF-A0AAD7ZKB0-F1
#
_entry.id   AF-A0AAD7ZKB0-F1
#
_cell.length_a   1.000
_cell.length_b   1.000
_cell.length_c   1.000
_cell.angle_alpha   90.00
_cell.angle_beta   90.00
_cell.angle_gamma   90.00
#
_symmetry.space_group_name_H-M   'P 1'
#
loop_
_entity.id
_entity.type
_entity.pdbx_description
1 polymer ?
#
loop_
_entity_poly.entity_id
_entity_poly.type
_entity_poly.pdbx_seq_one_letter_code
_entity_poly.pdbx_strand_id
1 'polypeptide(L)'
;MMDNQEKTKISPGRGRGFYIDTPTKDCICHRPHKIVLCSACGYYMKGRIRKSCIAHPMTLFLMDIERCPRCKAYSFMMQEVENT
;
A
#
# COMPACT_ATOMS: atom_id res chain seq x y z
N MET A 1 -29.61 18.87 14.17
CA MET A 1 -29.32 17.88 13.11
C MET A 1 -27.82 17.67 13.14
N MET A 2 -27.40 16.41 13.27
CA MET A 2 -26.19 16.00 13.98
C MET A 2 -24.85 16.47 13.36
N ASP A 3 -23.98 16.98 14.21
CA ASP A 3 -22.55 17.16 13.96
C ASP A 3 -21.88 15.78 13.79
N ASN A 4 -21.49 15.45 12.55
CA ASN A 4 -20.78 14.20 12.26
C ASN A 4 -19.30 14.40 12.61
N GLN A 5 -18.98 14.06 13.85
CA GLN A 5 -17.64 14.14 14.43
C GLN A 5 -16.71 13.13 13.73
N GLU A 6 -15.86 13.65 12.83
CA GLU A 6 -14.84 12.90 12.11
C GLU A 6 -13.75 12.45 13.09
N LYS A 7 -13.89 11.21 13.59
CA LYS A 7 -12.98 10.62 14.57
C LYS A 7 -11.62 10.36 13.92
N THR A 8 -10.65 11.23 14.18
CA THR A 8 -9.22 10.96 13.96
C THR A 8 -8.83 9.68 14.69
N LYS A 9 -8.56 8.59 13.96
CA LYS A 9 -8.20 7.30 14.57
C LYS A 9 -6.75 7.31 15.03
N ILE A 10 -6.51 7.88 16.20
CA ILE A 10 -5.25 7.71 16.95
C ILE A 10 -5.24 6.26 17.47
N SER A 11 -4.65 5.36 16.69
CA SER A 11 -4.46 3.96 17.13
C SER A 11 -3.17 3.91 17.96
N PRO A 12 -3.19 3.48 19.24
CA PRO A 12 -1.97 3.25 19.98
C PRO A 12 -1.28 2.00 19.40
N GLY A 13 -0.45 2.19 18.38
CA GLY A 13 0.48 1.16 17.95
C GLY A 13 1.39 0.83 19.12
N ARG A 14 1.64 -0.46 19.39
CA ARG A 14 2.59 -0.91 20.43
C ARG A 14 4.06 -0.66 20.05
N GLY A 15 4.36 0.39 19.28
CA GLY A 15 5.66 0.72 18.73
C GLY A 15 5.89 2.24 18.71
N ARG A 16 7.16 2.66 18.62
CA ARG A 16 7.61 4.07 18.71
C ARG A 16 7.34 4.88 17.44
N GLY A 17 6.16 4.74 16.84
CA GLY A 17 5.78 5.46 15.61
C GLY A 17 4.49 6.24 15.82
N PHE A 18 4.52 7.54 15.53
CA PHE A 18 3.32 8.35 15.37
C PHE A 18 2.85 8.21 13.92
N TYR A 19 1.67 7.65 13.70
CA TYR A 19 1.02 7.68 12.39
C TYR A 19 0.02 8.82 12.38
N ILE A 20 0.33 9.90 11.67
CA ILE A 20 -0.60 11.00 11.47
C ILE A 20 -1.48 10.59 10.29
N ASP A 21 -2.62 9.99 10.58
CA ASP A 21 -3.61 9.61 9.58
C ASP A 21 -4.50 10.81 9.25
N THR A 22 -3.89 11.90 8.79
CA THR A 22 -4.62 13.03 8.21
C THR A 22 -4.95 12.71 6.77
N PRO A 23 -6.24 12.63 6.38
CA PRO A 23 -6.63 12.38 5.01
C PRO A 23 -6.29 13.59 4.14
N THR A 24 -5.10 13.56 3.56
CA THR A 24 -4.72 14.50 2.49
C THR A 24 -5.31 13.98 1.18
N LYS A 25 -5.78 14.88 0.30
CA LYS A 25 -6.28 14.52 -1.04
C LYS A 25 -5.27 13.69 -1.85
N ASP A 26 -3.97 13.81 -1.55
CA ASP A 26 -2.88 13.13 -2.25
C ASP A 26 -2.41 11.83 -1.57
N CYS A 27 -3.15 11.33 -0.56
CA CYS A 27 -2.79 10.09 0.14
C CYS A 27 -3.18 8.85 -0.68
N ILE A 28 -2.23 7.94 -0.90
CA ILE A 28 -2.44 6.67 -1.63
C ILE A 28 -2.21 5.43 -0.77
N CYS A 29 -2.13 5.60 0.55
CA CYS A 29 -1.81 4.55 1.52
C CYS A 29 -2.86 3.44 1.58
N HIS A 30 -4.13 3.77 1.37
CA HIS A 30 -5.27 2.84 1.46
C HIS A 30 -5.75 2.29 0.11
N ARG A 31 -4.91 2.35 -0.94
CA ARG A 31 -5.21 1.68 -2.23
C ARG A 31 -5.54 0.19 -2.00
N PRO A 32 -6.57 -0.37 -2.66
CA PRO A 32 -6.92 -1.77 -2.48
C PRO A 32 -5.78 -2.70 -2.89
N HIS A 33 -5.69 -3.85 -2.23
CA HIS A 33 -4.81 -4.93 -2.69
C HIS A 33 -5.42 -5.60 -3.93
N LYS A 34 -4.56 -5.92 -4.90
CA LYS A 34 -4.87 -6.60 -6.15
C LYS A 34 -4.07 -7.91 -6.23
N ILE A 35 -4.15 -8.60 -7.37
CA ILE A 35 -3.17 -9.64 -7.71
C ILE A 35 -2.02 -8.98 -8.46
N VAL A 36 -0.79 -9.31 -8.11
CA VAL A 36 0.42 -8.87 -8.80
C VAL A 36 1.03 -10.06 -9.53
N LEU A 37 1.13 -9.96 -10.84
CA LEU A 37 1.75 -10.94 -11.72
C LEU A 37 3.16 -10.48 -12.12
N CYS A 38 4.15 -11.36 -11.98
CA CYS A 38 5.51 -11.10 -12.45
C CYS A 38 5.68 -11.59 -13.89
N SER A 39 5.90 -10.66 -14.83
CA SER A 39 6.11 -10.97 -16.25
C SER A 39 7.45 -11.68 -16.52
N ALA A 40 8.40 -11.62 -15.57
CA ALA A 40 9.71 -12.27 -15.73
C ALA A 40 9.71 -13.78 -15.37
N CYS A 41 8.87 -14.21 -14.42
CA CYS A 41 8.86 -15.61 -13.97
C CYS A 41 7.47 -16.25 -13.85
N GLY A 42 6.40 -15.51 -14.16
CA GLY A 42 5.02 -15.98 -14.07
C GLY A 42 4.45 -16.11 -12.65
N TYR A 43 5.24 -15.82 -11.60
CA TYR A 43 4.74 -15.90 -10.23
C TYR A 43 3.69 -14.81 -9.97
N TYR A 44 2.55 -15.20 -9.41
CA TYR A 44 1.49 -14.28 -8.98
C TYR A 44 1.33 -14.31 -7.47
N MET A 45 0.96 -13.17 -6.88
CA MET A 45 0.72 -13.04 -5.45
C MET A 45 -0.33 -11.97 -5.15
N LYS A 46 -0.94 -12.04 -3.96
CA LYS A 46 -1.82 -10.97 -3.45
C LYS A 46 -0.97 -9.82 -2.92
N GLY A 47 -1.32 -8.58 -3.26
CA GLY A 47 -0.63 -7.39 -2.79
C GLY A 47 -0.85 -6.22 -3.72
N ARG A 48 0.10 -5.29 -3.78
CA ARG A 48 0.10 -4.20 -4.75
C ARG A 48 1.54 -3.80 -5.04
N ILE A 49 1.78 -3.21 -6.19
CA ILE A 49 3.11 -2.68 -6.52
C ILE A 49 3.35 -1.46 -5.64
N ARG A 50 4.54 -1.42 -5.02
CA ARG A 50 4.97 -0.34 -4.13
C ARG A 50 4.92 0.99 -4.87
N LYS A 51 4.23 1.97 -4.30
CA LYS A 51 4.25 3.38 -4.75
C LYS A 51 4.48 4.26 -3.52
N SER A 52 5.41 5.21 -3.63
CA SER A 52 5.66 6.18 -2.56
C SER A 52 4.46 7.10 -2.41
N CYS A 53 3.94 7.22 -1.19
CA CYS A 53 2.91 8.21 -0.88
C CYS A 53 3.57 9.57 -0.72
N ILE A 54 3.03 10.62 -1.35
CA ILE A 54 3.56 11.99 -1.21
C ILE A 54 3.31 12.53 0.19
N ALA A 55 2.15 12.20 0.78
CA ALA A 55 1.80 12.58 2.15
C ALA A 55 2.55 11.77 3.22
N HIS A 56 2.93 10.53 2.90
CA HIS A 56 3.57 9.60 3.83
C HIS A 56 4.80 8.90 3.20
N PRO A 57 5.87 9.64 2.86
CA PRO A 57 7.01 9.10 2.10
C PRO A 57 7.81 8.04 2.86
N MET A 58 7.78 8.08 4.21
CA MET A 58 8.50 7.12 5.06
C MET A 58 7.66 5.90 5.44
N THR A 59 6.41 5.81 4.97
CA THR A 59 5.54 4.68 5.28
C THR A 59 5.83 3.48 4.38
N LEU A 60 6.00 2.33 5.02
CA LEU A 60 6.14 1.02 4.36
C LEU A 60 4.94 0.14 4.73
N PHE A 61 4.38 -0.55 3.74
CA PHE A 61 3.31 -1.51 3.94
C PHE A 61 3.81 -2.91 3.65
N LEU A 62 3.40 -3.89 4.47
CA LEU A 62 3.82 -5.28 4.35
C LEU A 62 3.51 -5.89 2.97
N MET A 63 2.40 -5.47 2.35
CA MET A 63 1.91 -6.00 1.07
C MET A 63 2.29 -5.14 -0.14
N ASP A 64 3.18 -4.16 0.04
CA ASP A 64 3.75 -3.35 -1.04
C ASP A 64 4.98 -4.06 -1.62
N ILE A 65 4.85 -4.55 -2.85
CA ILE A 65 5.85 -5.37 -3.52
C ILE A 65 6.76 -4.47 -4.35
N GLU A 66 8.04 -4.41 -3.98
CA GLU A 66 9.08 -3.68 -4.72
C GLU A 66 9.82 -4.58 -5.70
N ARG A 67 10.03 -5.85 -5.32
CA ARG A 67 10.68 -6.87 -6.14
C ARG A 67 9.92 -8.18 -6.06
N CYS A 68 9.93 -8.94 -7.14
CA CYS A 68 9.35 -10.28 -7.16
C CYS A 68 10.00 -11.13 -6.05
N PRO A 69 9.23 -11.75 -5.14
CA PRO A 69 9.80 -12.57 -4.06
C PRO A 69 10.54 -13.80 -4.60
N ARG A 70 10.13 -14.32 -5.78
CA ARG A 70 10.71 -15.50 -6.42
C ARG A 70 11.99 -15.20 -7.23
N CYS A 71 11.91 -14.35 -8.25
CA CYS A 71 13.05 -14.11 -9.17
C CYS A 71 13.76 -12.76 -8.95
N LYS A 72 13.32 -11.96 -7.97
CA LYS A 72 13.87 -10.63 -7.66
C LYS A 72 13.76 -9.59 -8.80
N ALA A 73 12.98 -9.87 -9.83
CA ALA A 73 12.65 -8.90 -10.88
C ALA A 73 12.05 -7.61 -10.28
N TYR A 74 12.35 -6.49 -10.93
CA TYR A 74 11.90 -5.16 -10.50
C TYR A 74 10.41 -4.92 -10.77
N SER A 75 9.85 -3.92 -10.11
CA SER A 75 8.44 -3.51 -10.21
C SER A 75 7.95 -3.22 -11.62
N PHE A 76 8.80 -2.72 -12.52
CA PHE A 76 8.42 -2.49 -13.92
C PHE A 76 8.18 -3.78 -14.71
N MET A 77 8.66 -4.93 -14.22
CA MET A 77 8.38 -6.27 -14.77
C MET A 77 7.20 -6.95 -14.05
N MET A 78 6.40 -6.19 -13.30
CA MET A 78 5.24 -6.69 -12.57
C MET A 78 4.00 -5.89 -12.95
N GLN A 79 2.84 -6.55 -12.91
CA GLN A 79 1.57 -5.95 -13.29
C GLN A 79 0.51 -6.22 -12.22
N GLU A 80 -0.24 -5.19 -11.84
CA GLU A 80 -1.44 -5.33 -11.01
C GLU A 80 -2.62 -5.72 -11.90
N VAL A 81 -3.20 -6.89 -11.67
CA VAL A 81 -4.39 -7.39 -12.37
C VAL A 81 -5.62 -7.30 -11.48
N GLU A 82 -6.75 -6.93 -12.07
CA GLU A 82 -8.04 -6.88 -11.38
C GLU A 82 -8.68 -8.27 -11.39
N ASN A 83 -9.20 -8.71 -10.25
CA ASN A 83 -10.10 -9.86 -10.22
C ASN A 83 -11.48 -9.33 -10.62
N THR A 84 -11.84 -9.47 -11.90
CA THR A 84 -13.22 -9.40 -12.38
C THR A 84 -14.08 -10.46 -11.73
#